data_AF-A0A7S2Q658-F1
#
_entry.id   AF-A0A7S2Q658-F1
#
_cell.length_a   1.000
_cell.length_b   1.000
_cell.length_c   1.000
_cell.angle_alpha   90.00
_cell.angle_beta   90.00
_cell.angle_gamma   90.00
#
_symmetry.space_group_name_H-M   'P 1'
#
loop_
_entity.id
_entity.type
_entity.pdbx_description
1 polymer ?
#
loop_
_entity_poly.entity_id
_entity_poly.type
_entity_poly.pdbx_seq_one_letter_code
_entity_poly.pdbx_strand_id
1 'polypeptide(L)'
;WSERDVEGSRNAADIEAPVARRERRTLTGRSDRSNRSARSGRSVRSAKTGRTLRSLWTLNDDVEVHKVFDDGQRVEYFSASMQKWVPALVSVAGTYDAAGRPKLKYSVMLESGQTRLNLHLQEIRKPFIEGEAVELFSKRGGGCWIAGNINGKPSRTACTYGYKVHVAGNCDTTEKVPAERLRRRFAAGDIVEAYVDCRRGWVPARVESVEGGAEAYEPWAKLTVTRLGDGDSDDSSSEEERGPVEQPAYLVRWPVAAVARARSRGAGGHGEMEDLAADGGSAAVEVAKA
;
A
#
# COMPACT_ATOMS: atom_id res chain seq x y z
N TRP A 1 -18.32 41.73 49.51
CA TRP A 1 -19.56 41.77 50.31
C TRP A 1 -20.68 41.33 49.37
N SER A 2 -21.18 40.10 49.33
CA SER A 2 -21.10 38.86 50.13
C SER A 2 -21.75 37.78 49.24
N GLU A 3 -21.12 36.63 48.95
CA GLU A 3 -21.11 35.38 49.73
C GLU A 3 -22.43 34.59 49.79
N ARG A 4 -22.33 33.33 49.30
CA ARG A 4 -23.05 32.06 49.58
C ARG A 4 -23.67 31.41 48.33
N ASP A 5 -23.11 30.33 47.79
CA ASP A 5 -22.94 28.93 48.26
C ASP A 5 -24.17 28.05 47.99
N VAL A 6 -24.01 27.07 47.08
CA VAL A 6 -24.59 25.72 47.19
C VAL A 6 -23.64 24.72 46.50
N GLU A 7 -23.12 23.79 47.30
CA GLU A 7 -22.31 22.62 46.95
C GLU A 7 -23.12 21.50 46.26
N GLY A 8 -22.42 20.59 45.57
CA GLY A 8 -23.04 19.36 45.04
C GLY A 8 -22.13 18.37 44.31
N SER A 9 -21.02 17.97 44.93
CA SER A 9 -20.30 16.67 44.89
C SER A 9 -20.40 15.73 43.67
N ARG A 10 -19.24 15.26 43.16
CA ARG A 10 -18.96 13.84 42.82
C ARG A 10 -17.48 13.57 42.48
N ASN A 11 -16.81 12.93 43.43
CA ASN A 11 -15.75 11.92 43.38
C ASN A 11 -14.94 11.71 42.07
N ALA A 12 -13.62 11.93 42.16
CA ALA A 12 -12.62 11.23 41.36
C ALA A 12 -11.55 10.66 42.31
N ALA A 13 -11.38 9.33 42.26
CA ALA A 13 -10.41 8.60 43.04
C ALA A 13 -9.02 8.71 42.39
N ASP A 14 -8.04 9.11 43.18
CA ASP A 14 -6.61 9.02 42.88
C ASP A 14 -6.17 7.56 42.90
N ILE A 15 -5.52 7.11 41.83
CA ILE A 15 -4.75 5.86 41.79
C ILE A 15 -3.30 6.25 41.56
N GLU A 16 -2.51 6.18 42.63
CA GLU A 16 -1.06 6.31 42.63
C GLU A 16 -0.41 5.17 41.84
N ALA A 17 0.55 5.51 40.95
CA ALA A 17 1.41 4.55 40.28
C ALA A 17 2.81 4.53 40.95
N PRO A 18 3.39 3.35 41.26
CA PRO A 18 4.68 3.27 41.93
C PRO A 18 5.87 3.46 40.97
N VAL A 19 6.79 4.32 41.39
CA VAL A 19 8.09 4.60 40.77
C VAL A 19 9.06 3.43 41.04
N ALA A 20 9.36 2.65 40.01
CA ALA A 20 10.37 1.60 40.08
C ALA A 20 11.80 2.17 39.92
N ARG A 21 12.49 2.23 41.06
CA ARG A 21 13.91 2.55 41.25
C ARG A 21 14.77 1.40 40.71
N ARG A 22 15.61 1.64 39.69
CA ARG A 22 16.61 0.65 39.22
C ARG A 22 18.02 1.12 39.53
N GLU A 23 18.65 0.40 40.46
CA GLU A 23 20.01 0.64 40.96
C GLU A 23 21.07 0.35 39.89
N ARG A 24 22.07 1.22 39.85
CA ARG A 24 23.34 1.02 39.16
C ARG A 24 24.21 0.09 40.02
N ARG A 25 24.66 -1.03 39.48
CA ARG A 25 25.81 -1.78 40.00
C ARG A 25 26.93 -1.78 38.98
N THR A 26 28.04 -1.22 39.43
CA THR A 26 29.38 -1.26 38.84
C THR A 26 29.96 -2.66 39.00
N LEU A 27 30.64 -3.17 37.96
CA LEU A 27 31.57 -4.29 38.07
C LEU A 27 32.88 -3.88 37.41
N THR A 28 33.88 -3.66 38.26
CA THR A 28 35.29 -3.62 37.93
C THR A 28 35.84 -5.04 37.99
N GLY A 29 36.68 -5.42 37.02
CA GLY A 29 37.32 -6.73 36.98
C GLY A 29 38.34 -6.82 35.85
N ARG A 30 39.56 -6.35 36.12
CA ARG A 30 40.78 -6.56 35.33
C ARG A 30 41.37 -7.95 35.65
N SER A 31 41.81 -8.68 34.63
CA SER A 31 43.13 -9.36 34.50
C SER A 31 43.00 -10.49 33.45
N ASP A 32 43.67 -10.44 32.30
CA ASP A 32 45.11 -10.62 31.98
C ASP A 32 45.46 -12.07 31.59
N ARG A 33 46.44 -12.21 30.68
CA ARG A 33 46.99 -13.42 30.00
C ARG A 33 46.35 -13.74 28.65
N SER A 34 46.94 -13.38 27.50
CA SER A 34 48.26 -13.62 26.92
C SER A 34 48.37 -14.89 26.05
N ASN A 35 48.76 -14.62 24.80
CA ASN A 35 49.83 -15.23 24.03
C ASN A 35 49.55 -16.27 22.92
N ARG A 36 50.11 -15.91 21.75
CA ARG A 36 50.68 -16.75 20.66
C ARG A 36 49.70 -17.51 19.76
N SER A 37 49.95 -17.74 18.48
CA SER A 37 50.95 -17.27 17.50
C SER A 37 50.52 -17.80 16.13
N ALA A 38 50.83 -17.02 15.10
CA ALA A 38 50.91 -17.28 13.66
C ALA A 38 50.74 -18.74 13.11
N ARG A 39 49.97 -18.87 12.02
CA ARG A 39 50.43 -19.28 10.67
C ARG A 39 49.22 -19.38 9.71
N SER A 40 49.23 -18.59 8.62
CA SER A 40 49.49 -19.06 7.25
C SER A 40 48.43 -20.02 6.69
N GLY A 41 47.66 -19.57 5.70
CA GLY A 41 46.94 -20.50 4.82
C GLY A 41 45.85 -19.88 3.96
N ARG A 42 46.22 -19.51 2.73
CA ARG A 42 45.42 -19.62 1.49
C ARG A 42 43.95 -19.16 1.49
N SER A 43 43.76 -18.06 0.76
CA SER A 43 42.77 -17.89 -0.31
C SER A 43 41.94 -19.14 -0.66
N VAL A 44 40.65 -19.09 -0.31
CA VAL A 44 39.58 -19.58 -1.18
C VAL A 44 38.46 -18.55 -1.14
N ARG A 45 38.17 -17.97 -2.30
CA ARG A 45 37.03 -17.08 -2.54
C ARG A 45 35.77 -17.86 -2.19
N SER A 46 35.20 -17.60 -1.02
CA SER A 46 33.92 -18.20 -0.64
C SER A 46 32.82 -17.52 -1.44
N ALA A 47 32.33 -18.27 -2.43
CA ALA A 47 31.23 -17.88 -3.28
C ALA A 47 30.05 -17.41 -2.41
N LYS A 48 29.62 -16.18 -2.70
CA LYS A 48 28.39 -15.56 -2.23
C LYS A 48 27.26 -16.57 -2.40
N THR A 49 26.89 -17.23 -1.31
CA THR A 49 25.76 -18.16 -1.29
C THR A 49 24.50 -17.33 -1.51
N GLY A 50 24.02 -17.34 -2.75
CA GLY A 50 22.64 -17.03 -3.04
C GLY A 50 21.79 -18.00 -2.24
N ARG A 51 21.32 -17.56 -1.07
CA ARG A 51 20.21 -18.21 -0.37
C ARG A 51 18.95 -17.86 -1.16
N THR A 52 18.78 -18.55 -2.29
CA THR A 52 17.45 -18.79 -2.83
C THR A 52 16.66 -19.47 -1.72
N LEU A 53 15.56 -18.83 -1.34
CA LEU A 53 14.53 -19.48 -0.53
C LEU A 53 14.15 -20.77 -1.27
N ARG A 54 14.58 -21.92 -0.74
CA ARG A 54 14.07 -23.20 -1.24
C ARG A 54 12.57 -23.17 -0.97
N SER A 55 11.80 -23.14 -2.05
CA SER A 55 10.38 -23.43 -2.05
C SER A 55 10.18 -24.72 -1.26
N LEU A 56 9.64 -24.56 -0.06
CA LEU A 56 9.30 -25.66 0.81
C LEU A 56 7.79 -25.85 0.63
N TRP A 57 7.46 -26.98 0.00
CA TRP A 57 6.14 -27.60 -0.14
C TRP A 57 5.25 -27.02 -1.26
N THR A 58 5.03 -27.84 -2.28
CA THR A 58 3.90 -27.72 -3.21
C THR A 58 2.68 -28.36 -2.54
N LEU A 59 1.51 -27.70 -2.65
CA LEU A 59 0.25 -28.46 -2.64
C LEU A 59 0.36 -29.54 -3.72
N ASN A 60 -0.40 -30.65 -3.63
CA ASN A 60 -0.43 -31.61 -4.73
C ASN A 60 -0.60 -30.84 -6.05
N ASP A 61 0.23 -31.14 -7.05
CA ASP A 61 0.29 -30.39 -8.31
C ASP A 61 -1.07 -30.35 -9.04
N ASP A 62 -2.03 -31.19 -8.63
CA ASP A 62 -3.37 -31.29 -9.17
C ASP A 62 -4.38 -30.23 -8.64
N VAL A 63 -4.04 -29.45 -7.60
CA VAL A 63 -4.93 -28.40 -7.08
C VAL A 63 -4.45 -27.04 -7.58
N GLU A 64 -5.15 -26.50 -8.57
CA GLU A 64 -4.90 -25.13 -9.03
C GLU A 64 -5.14 -24.14 -7.89
N VAL A 65 -4.10 -23.34 -7.58
CA VAL A 65 -4.18 -22.29 -6.58
C VAL A 65 -3.73 -20.95 -7.14
N HIS A 66 -4.51 -19.92 -6.87
CA HIS A 66 -4.22 -18.56 -7.26
C HIS A 66 -3.56 -17.79 -6.12
N LYS A 67 -2.46 -17.12 -6.42
CA LYS A 67 -1.69 -16.33 -5.46
C LYS A 67 -2.04 -14.85 -5.58
N VAL A 68 -2.01 -14.13 -4.47
CA VAL A 68 -2.05 -12.65 -4.44
C VAL A 68 -0.69 -12.09 -4.86
N PHE A 69 0.37 -12.74 -4.36
CA PHE A 69 1.76 -12.38 -4.58
C PHE A 69 2.58 -13.61 -4.96
N ASP A 70 3.57 -13.44 -5.82
CA ASP A 70 4.50 -14.50 -6.19
C ASP A 70 5.61 -14.68 -5.14
N ASP A 71 6.17 -15.89 -5.07
CA ASP A 71 7.34 -16.13 -4.22
C ASP A 71 8.54 -15.31 -4.73
N GLY A 72 9.25 -14.65 -3.81
CA GLY A 72 10.29 -13.68 -4.14
C GLY A 72 9.78 -12.34 -4.67
N GLN A 73 8.46 -12.11 -4.80
CA GLN A 73 7.94 -10.84 -5.29
C GLN A 73 8.27 -9.70 -4.32
N ARG A 74 8.67 -8.56 -4.89
CA ARG A 74 8.91 -7.35 -4.12
C ARG A 74 7.60 -6.69 -3.71
N VAL A 75 7.47 -6.44 -2.41
CA VAL A 75 6.29 -5.85 -1.78
C VAL A 75 6.69 -4.79 -0.76
N GLU A 76 5.68 -4.07 -0.27
CA GLU A 76 5.76 -3.27 0.94
C GLU A 76 5.03 -4.00 2.06
N TYR A 77 5.68 -4.14 3.21
CA TYR A 77 5.13 -4.70 4.43
C TYR A 77 4.83 -3.58 5.44
N PHE A 78 3.65 -3.59 6.05
CA PHE A 78 3.29 -2.65 7.09
C PHE A 78 3.82 -3.10 8.45
N SER A 79 4.80 -2.37 8.98
CA SER A 79 5.34 -2.62 10.30
C SER A 79 4.49 -1.91 11.35
N ALA A 80 3.58 -2.62 12.01
CA ALA A 80 2.71 -2.07 13.05
C ALA A 80 3.48 -1.38 14.19
N SER A 81 4.64 -1.90 14.58
CA SER A 81 5.48 -1.29 15.62
C SER A 81 6.09 0.05 15.20
N MET A 82 6.29 0.27 13.90
CA MET A 82 6.88 1.50 13.36
C MET A 82 5.85 2.41 12.70
N GLN A 83 4.61 1.92 12.52
CA GLN A 83 3.53 2.56 11.77
C GLN A 83 3.97 3.01 10.37
N LYS A 84 4.74 2.16 9.67
CA LYS A 84 5.37 2.47 8.38
C LYS A 84 5.38 1.28 7.43
N TRP A 85 5.33 1.57 6.14
CA TRP A 85 5.58 0.60 5.07
C TRP A 85 7.08 0.43 4.83
N VAL A 86 7.53 -0.82 4.73
CA VAL A 86 8.95 -1.19 4.62
C VAL A 86 9.12 -2.14 3.43
N PRO A 87 10.19 -2.02 2.62
CA PRO A 87 10.39 -2.92 1.48
C PRO A 87 10.69 -4.35 1.98
N ALA A 88 10.10 -5.34 1.30
CA ALA A 88 10.32 -6.74 1.62
C ALA A 88 10.18 -7.64 0.37
N LEU A 89 10.59 -8.89 0.52
CA LEU A 89 10.37 -9.96 -0.47
C LEU A 89 9.38 -10.97 0.09
N VAL A 90 8.38 -11.36 -0.68
CA VAL A 90 7.38 -12.35 -0.27
C VAL A 90 7.99 -13.75 -0.26
N SER A 91 7.57 -14.56 0.72
CA SER A 91 7.67 -16.01 0.68
C SER A 91 6.28 -16.63 0.82
N VAL A 92 5.92 -17.52 -0.09
CA VAL A 92 4.60 -18.16 -0.14
C VAL A 92 4.71 -19.63 0.21
N ALA A 93 3.91 -20.10 1.16
CA ALA A 93 3.80 -21.50 1.53
C ALA A 93 2.37 -22.03 1.31
N GLY A 94 2.27 -23.18 0.65
CA GLY A 94 1.03 -23.94 0.52
C GLY A 94 0.73 -24.75 1.77
N THR A 95 -0.53 -24.73 2.23
CA THR A 95 -1.01 -25.52 3.37
C THR A 95 -2.45 -25.98 3.12
N TYR A 96 -3.00 -26.78 4.03
CA TYR A 96 -4.42 -27.10 4.08
C TYR A 96 -5.02 -26.60 5.40
N ASP A 97 -6.29 -26.20 5.38
CA ASP A 97 -7.05 -25.93 6.60
C ASP A 97 -7.53 -27.22 7.28
N ALA A 98 -8.23 -27.08 8.41
CA ALA A 98 -8.76 -28.23 9.16
C ALA A 98 -9.79 -29.07 8.38
N ALA A 99 -10.40 -28.48 7.34
CA ALA A 99 -11.33 -29.15 6.44
C ALA A 99 -10.63 -29.73 5.19
N GLY A 100 -9.30 -29.73 5.15
CA GLY A 100 -8.52 -30.21 4.00
C GLY A 100 -8.58 -29.30 2.77
N ARG A 101 -9.03 -28.04 2.92
CA ARG A 101 -9.09 -27.08 1.81
C ARG A 101 -7.75 -26.38 1.64
N PRO A 102 -7.31 -26.12 0.40
CA PRO A 102 -6.04 -25.46 0.14
C PRO A 102 -6.04 -24.05 0.76
N LYS A 103 -4.89 -23.66 1.34
CA LYS A 103 -4.68 -22.36 1.96
C LYS A 103 -3.26 -21.88 1.74
N LEU A 104 -3.10 -20.63 1.32
CA LEU A 104 -1.79 -19.99 1.18
C LEU A 104 -1.43 -19.20 2.44
N LYS A 105 -0.17 -19.32 2.86
CA LYS A 105 0.42 -18.50 3.92
C LYS A 105 1.48 -17.59 3.32
N TYR A 106 1.41 -16.30 3.67
CA TYR A 106 2.35 -15.30 3.20
C TYR A 106 3.28 -14.90 4.35
N SER A 107 4.57 -14.90 4.06
CA SER A 107 5.63 -14.38 4.92
C SER A 107 6.43 -13.36 4.12
N VAL A 108 7.21 -12.52 4.79
CA VAL A 108 8.12 -11.60 4.09
C VAL A 108 9.50 -11.59 4.72
N MET A 109 10.52 -11.43 3.87
CA MET A 109 11.91 -11.21 4.26
C MET A 109 12.27 -9.74 4.06
N LEU A 110 12.70 -9.09 5.15
CA LEU A 110 13.19 -7.72 5.14
C LEU A 110 14.65 -7.68 4.63
N GLU A 111 15.11 -6.51 4.19
CA GLU A 111 16.51 -6.32 3.77
C GLU A 111 17.52 -6.60 4.89
N SER A 112 17.12 -6.48 6.16
CA SER A 112 17.93 -6.86 7.33
C SER A 112 18.13 -8.37 7.48
N GLY A 113 17.46 -9.19 6.67
CA GLY A 113 17.41 -10.65 6.79
C GLY A 113 16.38 -11.16 7.79
N GLN A 114 15.72 -10.26 8.53
CA GLN A 114 14.61 -10.65 9.41
C GLN A 114 13.40 -11.12 8.60
N THR A 115 12.75 -12.18 9.07
CA THR A 115 11.54 -12.73 8.44
C THR A 115 10.33 -12.47 9.33
N ARG A 116 9.23 -12.02 8.73
CA ARG A 116 7.92 -11.92 9.37
C ARG A 116 7.02 -13.02 8.80
N LEU A 117 6.50 -13.87 9.67
CA LEU A 117 5.81 -15.10 9.30
C LEU A 117 4.31 -14.93 9.39
N ASN A 118 3.58 -15.66 8.52
CA ASN A 118 2.12 -15.81 8.58
C ASN A 118 1.37 -14.47 8.65
N LEU A 119 1.79 -13.53 7.81
CA LEU A 119 1.20 -12.20 7.74
C LEU A 119 -0.22 -12.25 7.17
N HIS A 120 -1.05 -11.33 7.65
CA HIS A 120 -2.31 -11.08 6.98
C HIS A 120 -2.05 -10.34 5.67
N LEU A 121 -2.87 -10.61 4.66
CA LEU A 121 -2.84 -9.87 3.38
C LEU A 121 -3.04 -8.35 3.54
N GLN A 122 -3.51 -7.87 4.71
CA GLN A 122 -3.63 -6.43 5.00
C GLN A 122 -2.29 -5.75 5.27
N GLU A 123 -1.32 -6.55 5.67
CA GLU A 123 0.00 -6.09 6.07
C GLU A 123 0.97 -6.07 4.88
N ILE A 124 0.53 -6.46 3.68
CA ILE A 124 1.39 -6.58 2.49
C ILE A 124 0.69 -5.91 1.31
N ARG A 125 1.42 -5.09 0.55
CA ARG A 125 0.92 -4.52 -0.71
C ARG A 125 2.00 -4.45 -1.78
N LYS A 126 1.60 -4.39 -3.05
CA LYS A 126 2.53 -4.01 -4.13
C LYS A 126 2.94 -2.53 -3.97
N PRO A 127 4.21 -2.17 -4.21
CA PRO A 127 4.62 -0.78 -4.31
C PRO A 127 3.77 -0.05 -5.35
N PHE A 128 3.59 1.26 -5.19
CA PHE A 128 2.88 2.01 -6.20
C PHE A 128 3.68 2.07 -7.51
N ILE A 129 2.98 2.22 -8.63
CA ILE A 129 3.57 2.38 -9.96
C ILE A 129 3.31 3.78 -10.52
N GLU A 130 4.08 4.17 -11.53
CA GLU A 130 3.91 5.44 -12.24
C GLU A 130 2.50 5.59 -12.81
N GLY A 131 1.90 6.77 -12.60
CA GLY A 131 0.55 7.12 -13.05
C GLY A 131 -0.58 6.56 -12.19
N GLU A 132 -0.28 5.70 -11.21
CA GLU A 132 -1.29 5.05 -10.37
C GLU A 132 -2.11 6.08 -9.59
N ALA A 133 -3.45 5.92 -9.61
CA ALA A 133 -4.37 6.77 -8.87
C ALA A 133 -4.27 6.50 -7.36
N VAL A 134 -4.02 7.55 -6.60
CA VAL A 134 -3.81 7.49 -5.15
C VAL A 134 -4.55 8.61 -4.44
N GLU A 135 -4.67 8.48 -3.13
CA GLU A 135 -5.02 9.57 -2.24
C GLU A 135 -3.84 9.86 -1.32
N LEU A 136 -3.54 11.15 -1.17
CA LEU A 136 -2.53 11.70 -0.28
C LEU A 136 -3.20 12.24 0.98
N PHE A 137 -2.82 11.74 2.14
CA PHE A 137 -3.26 12.33 3.40
C PHE A 137 -2.54 13.67 3.64
N SER A 138 -3.28 14.77 3.53
CA SER A 138 -2.85 16.12 3.93
C SER A 138 -3.11 16.31 5.41
N LYS A 139 -2.10 16.77 6.17
CA LYS A 139 -2.27 17.10 7.59
C LYS A 139 -2.88 18.48 7.83
N ARG A 140 -3.15 19.26 6.77
CA ARG A 140 -3.70 20.61 6.89
C ARG A 140 -5.17 20.53 7.31
N GLY A 141 -5.61 21.48 8.14
CA GLY A 141 -7.03 21.68 8.45
C GLY A 141 -7.72 20.51 9.18
N GLY A 142 -6.99 19.73 9.98
CA GLY A 142 -7.57 18.58 10.71
C GLY A 142 -7.35 17.23 10.04
N GLY A 143 -6.81 17.19 8.83
CA GLY A 143 -6.53 15.95 8.11
C GLY A 143 -7.56 15.69 7.02
N CYS A 144 -7.12 15.53 5.78
CA CYS A 144 -8.00 15.10 4.70
C CYS A 144 -7.23 14.29 3.65
N TRP A 145 -7.91 13.35 3.02
CA TRP A 145 -7.41 12.61 1.87
C TRP A 145 -7.65 13.42 0.59
N ILE A 146 -6.60 13.71 -0.16
CA ILE A 146 -6.65 14.49 -1.40
C ILE A 146 -6.28 13.57 -2.56
N ALA A 147 -7.09 13.57 -3.62
CA ALA A 147 -6.81 12.78 -4.82
C ALA A 147 -5.48 13.19 -5.49
N GLY A 148 -4.80 12.23 -6.09
CA GLY A 148 -3.60 12.46 -6.87
C GLY A 148 -3.16 11.25 -7.67
N ASN A 149 -2.00 11.37 -8.31
CA ASN A 149 -1.38 10.30 -9.09
C ASN A 149 0.11 10.22 -8.76
N ILE A 150 0.66 9.01 -8.78
CA ILE A 150 2.10 8.82 -8.66
C ILE A 150 2.80 9.45 -9.86
N ASN A 151 3.70 10.40 -9.60
CA ASN A 151 4.42 11.14 -10.63
C ASN A 151 5.81 10.52 -10.87
N GLY A 152 6.05 10.04 -12.09
CA GLY A 152 7.29 9.39 -12.47
C GLY A 152 7.46 7.97 -11.90
N LYS A 153 8.47 7.26 -12.41
CA LYS A 153 8.80 5.90 -11.97
C LYS A 153 9.29 5.88 -10.51
N PRO A 154 8.59 5.19 -9.59
CA PRO A 154 9.03 5.10 -8.21
C PRO A 154 10.39 4.39 -8.10
N SER A 155 11.25 4.91 -7.22
CA SER A 155 12.52 4.25 -6.92
C SER A 155 12.25 2.93 -6.18
N ARG A 156 13.22 2.01 -6.21
CA ARG A 156 13.15 0.80 -5.37
C ARG A 156 13.02 1.15 -3.88
N THR A 157 13.47 2.32 -3.47
CA THR A 157 13.46 2.76 -2.08
C THR A 157 12.37 3.80 -1.81
N ALA A 158 11.32 3.87 -2.66
CA ALA A 158 10.24 4.85 -2.54
C ALA A 158 9.46 4.73 -1.21
N CYS A 159 9.30 3.52 -0.65
CA CYS A 159 8.76 3.36 0.71
C CYS A 159 9.63 4.00 1.80
N THR A 160 10.94 4.11 1.57
CA THR A 160 11.90 4.67 2.54
C THR A 160 12.12 6.16 2.35
N TYR A 161 12.25 6.63 1.10
CA TYR A 161 12.56 8.04 0.78
C TYR A 161 11.34 8.84 0.32
N GLY A 162 10.21 8.17 0.15
CA GLY A 162 8.95 8.74 -0.28
C GLY A 162 8.72 8.68 -1.79
N TYR A 163 7.45 8.83 -2.15
CA TYR A 163 6.93 8.89 -3.51
C TYR A 163 6.87 10.35 -3.97
N LYS A 164 6.81 10.53 -5.30
CA LYS A 164 6.42 11.80 -5.91
C LYS A 164 4.96 11.70 -6.33
N VAL A 165 4.17 12.71 -6.02
CA VAL A 165 2.72 12.69 -6.21
C VAL A 165 2.28 14.00 -6.85
N HIS A 166 1.58 13.89 -7.97
CA HIS A 166 0.85 15.01 -8.56
C HIS A 166 -0.52 15.10 -7.89
N VAL A 167 -0.82 16.22 -7.23
CA VAL A 167 -2.07 16.40 -6.47
C VAL A 167 -3.14 16.95 -7.39
N ALA A 168 -4.34 16.34 -7.39
CA ALA A 168 -5.43 16.79 -8.24
C ALA A 168 -5.89 18.21 -7.87
N GLY A 169 -6.20 19.02 -8.88
CA GLY A 169 -6.63 20.42 -8.72
C GLY A 169 -5.49 21.44 -8.61
N ASN A 170 -4.25 20.98 -8.43
CA ASN A 170 -3.06 21.82 -8.43
C ASN A 170 -2.09 21.33 -9.52
N CYS A 171 -1.26 22.23 -10.07
CA CYS A 171 -0.14 21.85 -10.94
C CYS A 171 1.11 21.42 -10.13
N ASP A 172 0.96 21.26 -8.82
CA ASP A 172 2.07 21.02 -7.91
C ASP A 172 2.37 19.53 -7.75
N THR A 173 3.65 19.19 -7.84
CA THR A 173 4.15 17.87 -7.43
C THR A 173 4.64 17.93 -6.00
N THR A 174 4.08 17.09 -5.14
CA THR A 174 4.62 16.87 -3.79
C THR A 174 5.67 15.77 -3.86
N GLU A 175 6.91 16.10 -3.50
CA GLU A 175 8.00 15.13 -3.43
C GLU A 175 8.15 14.50 -2.04
N LYS A 176 8.87 13.36 -1.98
CA LYS A 176 9.23 12.66 -0.74
C LYS A 176 8.03 12.37 0.15
N VAL A 177 6.90 12.05 -0.46
CA VAL A 177 5.67 11.68 0.24
C VAL A 177 5.85 10.32 0.91
N PRO A 178 5.78 10.22 2.25
CA PRO A 178 5.86 8.95 2.94
C PRO A 178 4.77 7.98 2.51
N ALA A 179 5.11 6.70 2.39
CA ALA A 179 4.22 5.66 1.87
C ALA A 179 2.97 5.44 2.74
N GLU A 180 3.05 5.74 4.03
CA GLU A 180 1.96 5.67 5.00
C GLU A 180 0.93 6.80 4.83
N ARG A 181 1.29 7.88 4.14
CA ARG A 181 0.37 8.95 3.75
C ARG A 181 -0.29 8.70 2.40
N LEU A 182 -0.09 7.51 1.82
CA LEU A 182 -0.63 7.15 0.52
C LEU A 182 -1.47 5.88 0.59
N ARG A 183 -2.63 5.95 -0.05
CA ARG A 183 -3.50 4.80 -0.32
C ARG A 183 -3.93 4.79 -1.78
N ARG A 184 -4.22 3.61 -2.33
CA ARG A 184 -4.79 3.48 -3.67
C ARG A 184 -6.17 4.13 -3.70
N ARG A 185 -6.48 4.81 -4.80
CA ARG A 185 -7.79 5.44 -5.01
C ARG A 185 -8.62 4.61 -5.98
N PHE A 186 -9.84 4.33 -5.57
CA PHE A 186 -10.90 3.77 -6.39
C PHE A 186 -12.12 4.69 -6.28
N ALA A 187 -12.93 4.75 -7.31
CA ALA A 187 -14.18 5.47 -7.38
C ALA A 187 -15.35 4.49 -7.56
N ALA A 188 -16.52 4.86 -7.06
CA ALA A 188 -17.74 4.12 -7.36
C ALA A 188 -17.95 4.03 -8.89
N GLY A 189 -18.31 2.85 -9.36
CA GLY A 189 -18.45 2.50 -10.77
C GLY A 189 -17.19 1.92 -11.42
N ASP A 190 -16.01 2.05 -10.80
CA ASP A 190 -14.77 1.51 -11.35
C ASP A 190 -14.84 0.00 -11.55
N ILE A 191 -14.32 -0.47 -12.70
CA ILE A 191 -14.13 -1.90 -12.98
C ILE A 191 -12.76 -2.32 -12.49
N VAL A 192 -12.76 -3.29 -11.59
CA VAL A 192 -11.58 -3.77 -10.85
C VAL A 192 -11.52 -5.30 -10.88
N GLU A 193 -10.41 -5.86 -10.41
CA GLU A 193 -10.32 -7.26 -10.03
C GLU A 193 -10.23 -7.34 -8.51
N ALA A 194 -11.08 -8.15 -7.88
CA ALA A 194 -11.07 -8.41 -6.45
C ALA A 194 -10.55 -9.83 -6.18
N TYR A 195 -9.62 -9.99 -5.24
CA TYR A 195 -9.15 -11.30 -4.83
C TYR A 195 -10.14 -11.95 -3.86
N VAL A 196 -10.63 -13.13 -4.18
CA VAL A 196 -11.62 -13.85 -3.35
C VAL A 196 -10.92 -14.80 -2.39
N ASP A 197 -10.26 -15.82 -2.92
CA ASP A 197 -9.53 -16.83 -2.18
C ASP A 197 -8.51 -17.51 -3.10
N CYS A 198 -7.73 -18.45 -2.57
CA CYS A 198 -6.72 -19.14 -3.37
C CYS A 198 -7.28 -20.16 -4.35
N ARG A 199 -8.58 -20.46 -4.36
CA ARG A 199 -9.21 -21.38 -5.32
C ARG A 199 -9.85 -20.65 -6.49
N ARG A 200 -10.40 -19.45 -6.25
CA ARG A 200 -11.05 -18.61 -7.26
C ARG A 200 -10.12 -17.52 -7.81
N GLY A 201 -9.17 -17.05 -7.00
CA GLY A 201 -8.22 -16.02 -7.40
C GLY A 201 -8.84 -14.64 -7.55
N TRP A 202 -8.41 -13.94 -8.61
CA TRP A 202 -8.82 -12.58 -8.94
C TRP A 202 -10.03 -12.61 -9.86
N VAL A 203 -11.15 -12.06 -9.41
CA VAL A 203 -12.40 -12.03 -10.19
C VAL A 203 -12.75 -10.60 -10.59
N PRO A 204 -13.32 -10.38 -11.79
CA PRO A 204 -13.85 -9.07 -12.17
C PRO A 204 -14.92 -8.59 -11.17
N ALA A 205 -14.86 -7.31 -10.80
CA ALA A 205 -15.79 -6.70 -9.90
C ALA A 205 -16.01 -5.22 -10.23
N ARG A 206 -17.10 -4.66 -9.72
CA ARG A 206 -17.41 -3.24 -9.76
C ARG A 206 -17.37 -2.66 -8.35
N VAL A 207 -16.77 -1.49 -8.19
CA VAL A 207 -16.83 -0.74 -6.92
C VAL A 207 -18.20 -0.10 -6.79
N GLU A 208 -18.96 -0.45 -5.76
CA GLU A 208 -20.27 0.15 -5.45
C GLU A 208 -20.10 1.40 -4.58
N SER A 209 -19.34 1.27 -3.50
CA SER A 209 -19.05 2.36 -2.58
C SER A 209 -17.62 2.28 -2.05
N VAL A 210 -17.12 3.43 -1.61
CA VAL A 210 -15.81 3.58 -0.99
C VAL A 210 -16.03 4.17 0.38
N GLU A 211 -15.73 3.40 1.41
CA GLU A 211 -15.84 3.80 2.82
C GLU A 211 -14.44 3.83 3.43
N GLY A 212 -14.08 4.90 4.12
CA GLY A 212 -12.72 5.05 4.63
C GLY A 212 -12.44 6.48 4.98
N GLY A 213 -12.59 6.78 6.28
CA GLY A 213 -12.83 8.09 6.85
C GLY A 213 -12.05 9.23 6.20
N ALA A 214 -12.79 10.23 5.72
CA ALA A 214 -12.22 11.51 5.34
C ALA A 214 -11.40 12.14 6.50
N GLU A 215 -11.71 11.76 7.74
CA GLU A 215 -11.20 12.37 8.98
C GLU A 215 -10.34 11.44 9.85
N ALA A 216 -10.20 10.14 9.52
CA ALA A 216 -9.40 9.19 10.29
C ALA A 216 -8.18 8.72 9.50
N TYR A 217 -7.02 8.59 10.17
CA TYR A 217 -5.78 8.06 9.58
C TYR A 217 -5.89 6.53 9.41
N GLU A 218 -6.74 6.11 8.47
CA GLU A 218 -6.81 4.72 8.02
C GLU A 218 -6.04 4.61 6.69
N PRO A 219 -4.87 3.93 6.68
CA PRO A 219 -4.02 3.87 5.49
C PRO A 219 -4.57 2.99 4.38
N TRP A 220 -5.80 2.48 4.54
CA TRP A 220 -6.56 1.75 3.52
C TRP A 220 -7.99 2.29 3.45
N ALA A 221 -8.58 2.24 2.25
CA ALA A 221 -10.02 2.37 2.07
C ALA A 221 -10.67 0.98 2.12
N LYS A 222 -11.89 0.93 2.64
CA LYS A 222 -12.82 -0.20 2.52
C LYS A 222 -13.65 0.02 1.26
N LEU A 223 -13.75 -1.01 0.43
CA LEU A 223 -14.52 -0.96 -0.80
C LEU A 223 -15.66 -1.95 -0.67
N THR A 224 -16.86 -1.54 -1.03
CA THR A 224 -17.93 -2.48 -1.31
C THR A 224 -17.85 -2.82 -2.78
N VAL A 225 -17.66 -4.09 -3.12
CA VAL A 225 -17.54 -4.53 -4.51
C VAL A 225 -18.57 -5.59 -4.86
N THR A 226 -19.15 -5.49 -6.05
CA THR A 226 -20.03 -6.51 -6.61
C THR A 226 -19.27 -7.30 -7.66
N ARG A 227 -19.22 -8.63 -7.51
CA ARG A 227 -18.57 -9.51 -8.50
C ARG A 227 -19.36 -9.45 -9.81
N LEU A 228 -18.67 -9.26 -10.92
CA LEU A 228 -19.28 -9.36 -12.24
C LEU A 228 -19.29 -10.85 -12.61
N GLY A 229 -20.48 -11.42 -12.85
CA GLY A 229 -20.59 -12.83 -13.22
C GLY A 229 -19.90 -13.10 -14.55
N ASP A 230 -19.22 -14.23 -14.65
CA ASP A 230 -18.80 -14.80 -15.93
C ASP A 230 -20.10 -15.20 -16.67
N GLY A 231 -20.44 -14.48 -17.74
CA GLY A 231 -21.75 -14.51 -18.38
C GLY A 231 -22.16 -15.82 -19.08
N ASP A 232 -21.57 -16.97 -18.74
CA ASP A 232 -21.74 -18.23 -19.50
C ASP A 232 -21.88 -19.51 -18.64
N SER A 233 -21.99 -19.40 -17.31
CA SER A 233 -22.21 -20.58 -16.47
C SER A 233 -23.70 -20.83 -16.20
N ASP A 234 -24.31 -21.73 -16.97
CA ASP A 234 -25.65 -22.34 -16.75
C ASP A 234 -25.69 -23.27 -15.51
N ASP A 235 -24.87 -23.00 -14.48
CA ASP A 235 -24.85 -23.77 -13.24
C ASP A 235 -25.74 -23.09 -12.20
N SER A 236 -27.03 -23.47 -12.20
CA SER A 236 -28.10 -22.94 -11.35
C SER A 236 -27.98 -23.27 -9.85
N SER A 237 -26.79 -23.57 -9.33
CA SER A 237 -26.63 -24.11 -7.96
C SER A 237 -25.97 -23.17 -6.95
N SER A 238 -25.66 -21.90 -7.28
CA SER A 238 -25.22 -20.93 -6.25
C SER A 238 -25.42 -19.46 -6.64
N GLU A 239 -26.67 -19.01 -6.78
CA GLU A 239 -26.99 -17.57 -6.91
C GLU A 239 -26.84 -16.79 -5.58
N GLU A 240 -26.72 -17.47 -4.44
CA GLU A 240 -26.70 -16.86 -3.09
C GLU A 240 -25.45 -16.02 -2.77
N GLU A 241 -24.39 -16.02 -3.61
CA GLU A 241 -23.10 -15.39 -3.26
C GLU A 241 -22.64 -14.28 -4.23
N ARG A 242 -23.57 -13.65 -4.96
CA ARG A 242 -23.30 -12.49 -5.84
C ARG A 242 -23.60 -11.13 -5.21
N GLY A 243 -23.93 -11.10 -3.91
CA GLY A 243 -24.14 -9.86 -3.17
C GLY A 243 -22.87 -9.00 -3.07
N PRO A 244 -23.02 -7.71 -2.74
CA PRO A 244 -21.91 -6.82 -2.46
C PRO A 244 -21.04 -7.40 -1.33
N VAL A 245 -19.73 -7.44 -1.54
CA VAL A 245 -18.76 -7.93 -0.56
C VAL A 245 -17.84 -6.77 -0.16
N GLU A 246 -17.67 -6.57 1.15
CA GLU A 246 -16.65 -5.67 1.65
C GLU A 246 -15.25 -6.26 1.38
N GLN A 247 -14.44 -5.49 0.67
CA GLN A 247 -13.06 -5.84 0.32
C GLN A 247 -12.15 -4.68 0.67
N PRO A 248 -11.00 -4.93 1.30
CA PRO A 248 -10.04 -3.87 1.50
C PRO A 248 -9.35 -3.50 0.18
N ALA A 249 -9.02 -2.22 0.02
CA ALA A 249 -8.47 -1.67 -1.23
C ALA A 249 -7.19 -2.33 -1.77
N TYR A 250 -6.42 -3.06 -0.96
CA TYR A 250 -5.22 -3.79 -1.40
C TYR A 250 -5.50 -5.22 -1.89
N LEU A 251 -6.71 -5.76 -1.66
CA LEU A 251 -7.22 -6.97 -2.32
C LEU A 251 -8.02 -6.64 -3.58
N VAL A 252 -7.98 -5.38 -3.99
CA VAL A 252 -8.56 -4.88 -5.23
C VAL A 252 -7.44 -4.31 -6.09
N ARG A 253 -7.49 -4.56 -7.39
CA ARG A 253 -6.54 -4.01 -8.36
C ARG A 253 -7.24 -3.58 -9.63
N TRP A 254 -6.62 -2.67 -10.37
CA TRP A 254 -7.06 -2.35 -11.72
C TRP A 254 -6.84 -3.56 -12.64
N PRO A 255 -7.77 -3.84 -13.58
CA PRO A 255 -7.58 -4.91 -14.56
C PRO A 255 -6.30 -4.65 -15.35
N VAL A 256 -5.54 -5.69 -15.64
CA VAL A 256 -4.26 -5.60 -16.37
C VAL A 256 -4.42 -4.81 -17.68
N ALA A 257 -5.55 -4.98 -18.37
CA ALA A 257 -5.89 -4.26 -19.60
C ALA A 257 -6.14 -2.75 -19.40
N ALA A 258 -6.68 -2.34 -18.24
CA ALA A 258 -6.93 -0.93 -17.92
C ALA A 258 -5.63 -0.17 -17.62
N VAL A 259 -4.67 -0.84 -16.95
CA VAL A 259 -3.35 -0.27 -16.65
C VAL A 259 -2.54 0.01 -17.93
N ALA A 260 -2.71 -0.81 -18.97
CA ALA A 260 -2.07 -0.60 -20.27
C ALA A 260 -2.60 0.64 -21.00
N ARG A 261 -3.91 0.94 -20.91
CA ARG A 261 -4.54 2.10 -21.57
C ARG A 261 -4.24 3.44 -20.89
N ALA A 262 -4.02 3.44 -19.57
CA ALA A 262 -3.59 4.65 -18.85
C ALA A 262 -2.21 5.12 -19.32
N ARG A 263 -1.30 4.18 -19.61
CA ARG A 263 0.06 4.47 -20.10
C ARG A 263 0.09 5.09 -21.50
N SER A 264 -0.83 4.71 -22.38
CA SER A 264 -0.87 5.25 -23.75
C SER A 264 -1.43 6.68 -23.82
N ARG A 265 -2.25 7.11 -22.85
CA ARG A 265 -2.81 8.46 -22.81
C ARG A 265 -1.86 9.52 -22.24
N GLY A 266 -0.85 9.12 -21.47
CA GLY A 266 0.15 10.04 -20.90
C GLY A 266 1.29 10.44 -21.86
N ALA A 267 1.36 9.84 -23.06
CA ALA A 267 2.46 10.06 -24.00
C ALA A 267 2.14 10.99 -25.18
N GLY A 268 0.92 11.55 -25.26
CA GLY A 268 0.43 12.28 -26.44
C GLY A 268 0.03 13.76 -26.22
N GLY A 269 0.50 14.40 -25.14
CA GLY A 269 0.12 15.78 -24.80
C GLY A 269 1.22 16.81 -25.05
N HIS A 270 1.85 16.83 -26.22
CA HIS A 270 2.68 17.93 -26.67
C HIS A 270 2.57 18.06 -28.20
N GLY A 271 2.00 19.17 -28.66
CA GLY A 271 1.74 19.51 -30.07
C GLY A 271 0.24 19.73 -30.29
N GLU A 272 -0.29 20.87 -30.69
CA GLU A 272 0.27 22.11 -31.24
C GLU A 272 -0.56 23.28 -30.67
N MET A 273 0.12 24.28 -30.13
CA MET A 273 -0.44 25.62 -29.92
C MET A 273 0.10 26.43 -31.08
N GLU A 274 -0.58 26.39 -32.23
CA GLU A 274 -0.25 27.27 -33.34
C GLU A 274 -0.77 28.68 -33.06
N ASP A 275 0.15 29.61 -33.27
CA ASP A 275 0.01 31.05 -33.15
C ASP A 275 -1.13 31.62 -34.00
N LEU A 276 -2.02 32.38 -33.37
CA LEU A 276 -2.85 33.35 -34.07
C LEU A 276 -2.73 34.70 -33.36
N ALA A 277 -1.68 35.43 -33.72
CA ALA A 277 -1.56 36.85 -33.47
C ALA A 277 -1.33 37.61 -34.79
N ALA A 278 -2.27 38.51 -35.05
CA ALA A 278 -2.16 39.77 -35.78
C ALA A 278 -1.79 39.77 -37.27
N ASP A 279 -2.74 40.19 -38.10
CA ASP A 279 -2.43 41.23 -39.09
C ASP A 279 -3.56 42.27 -39.13
N GLY A 280 -3.16 43.54 -39.15
CA GLY A 280 -4.01 44.71 -39.13
C GLY A 280 -4.23 45.23 -40.55
N GLY A 281 -5.50 45.45 -40.91
CA GLY A 281 -5.88 46.06 -42.18
C GLY A 281 -6.83 47.23 -41.96
N SER A 282 -6.26 48.43 -41.91
CA SER A 282 -6.96 49.72 -41.96
C SER A 282 -7.70 49.90 -43.28
N ALA A 283 -8.98 50.31 -43.26
CA ALA A 283 -9.59 51.11 -44.33
C ALA A 283 -10.91 51.79 -43.91
N ALA A 284 -10.92 53.11 -44.17
CA ALA A 284 -12.02 53.92 -44.67
C ALA A 284 -13.26 54.21 -43.79
N VAL A 285 -13.21 55.42 -43.24
CA VAL A 285 -14.29 56.40 -43.14
C VAL A 285 -15.22 56.35 -44.35
N GLU A 286 -16.54 56.24 -44.13
CA GLU A 286 -17.51 56.92 -44.99
C GLU A 286 -18.72 57.42 -44.18
N VAL A 287 -19.03 58.69 -44.42
CA VAL A 287 -20.11 59.49 -43.86
C VAL A 287 -21.33 59.30 -44.75
N ALA A 288 -22.49 58.97 -44.20
CA ALA A 288 -23.76 59.23 -44.87
C ALA A 288 -24.91 59.48 -43.87
N LYS A 289 -25.59 60.60 -44.13
CA LYS A 289 -26.77 61.17 -43.47
C LYS A 289 -27.99 60.25 -43.48
N ALA A 290 -28.80 60.33 -42.42
CA ALA A 290 -30.22 60.77 -42.46
C ALA A 290 -30.69 61.03 -41.03
#